data_AF-A0A959KVB8-F1
#
_entry.id   AF-A0A959KVB8-F1
#
_cell.length_a   1.000
_cell.length_b   1.000
_cell.length_c   1.000
_cell.angle_alpha   90.00
_cell.angle_beta   90.00
_cell.angle_gamma   90.00
#
_symmetry.space_group_name_H-M   'P 1'
#
loop_
_entity.id
_entity.type
_entity.pdbx_description
1 polymer ?
#
loop_
_entity_poly.entity_id
_entity_poly.type
_entity_poly.pdbx_seq_one_letter_code
_entity_poly.pdbx_strand_id
1 'polypeptide(L)'
;QDKTTIETEVTAGIAAITGLMPINNLLIRIVQDQNLVIPEIGVGGFNPDAEEVIIAIDANFSDLEGALEESLPLILAHEVHHAKRRRSVGYGNTLLQAAVSEGLADHFSLEVTGMAPPPWSVALSGQELQDWIDTASQSWNEPTYNHFAWFVGADP
;
A
#
# COMPACT_ATOMS: atom_id res chain seq x y z
N GLN A 1 0.99 -17.89 -18.41
CA GLN A 1 1.40 -18.35 -17.07
C GLN A 1 1.11 -17.23 -16.09
N ASP A 2 1.64 -16.04 -16.35
CA ASP A 2 1.52 -14.84 -15.51
C ASP A 2 0.07 -14.42 -15.20
N LYS A 3 -0.84 -14.43 -16.19
CA LYS A 3 -2.26 -14.15 -15.95
C LYS A 3 -2.89 -15.12 -14.93
N THR A 4 -2.55 -16.40 -15.01
CA THR A 4 -3.07 -17.42 -14.09
C THR A 4 -2.50 -17.23 -12.69
N THR A 5 -1.23 -16.86 -12.58
CA THR A 5 -0.59 -16.51 -11.30
C THR A 5 -1.27 -15.29 -10.69
N ILE A 6 -1.45 -14.21 -11.46
CA ILE A 6 -2.17 -13.00 -11.01
C ILE A 6 -3.57 -13.35 -10.49
N GLU A 7 -4.37 -14.11 -11.25
CA GLU A 7 -5.71 -14.52 -10.83
C GLU A 7 -5.68 -15.34 -9.53
N THR A 8 -4.68 -16.21 -9.37
CA THR A 8 -4.49 -17.04 -8.17
C THR A 8 -4.15 -16.18 -6.96
N GLU A 9 -3.13 -15.33 -7.06
CA GLU A 9 -2.66 -14.47 -5.97
C GLU A 9 -3.70 -13.44 -5.56
N VAL A 10 -4.40 -12.82 -6.51
CA VAL A 10 -5.49 -11.89 -6.21
C VAL A 10 -6.64 -12.61 -5.51
N THR A 11 -7.03 -13.80 -5.98
CA THR A 11 -8.13 -14.56 -5.36
C THR A 11 -7.76 -15.01 -3.93
N ALA A 12 -6.55 -15.53 -3.74
CA ALA A 12 -6.05 -15.95 -2.43
C ALA A 12 -5.92 -14.75 -1.48
N GLY A 13 -5.34 -13.65 -1.95
CA GLY A 13 -5.21 -12.41 -1.18
C GLY A 13 -6.56 -11.87 -0.74
N ILE A 14 -7.56 -11.79 -1.63
CA ILE A 14 -8.91 -11.33 -1.25
C ILE A 14 -9.60 -12.26 -0.27
N ALA A 15 -9.41 -13.57 -0.37
CA ALA A 15 -9.93 -14.51 0.62
C ALA A 15 -9.30 -14.27 2.01
N ALA A 16 -7.99 -14.08 2.08
CA ALA A 16 -7.27 -13.78 3.32
C ALA A 16 -7.70 -12.43 3.93
N ILE A 17 -7.72 -11.38 3.12
CA ILE A 17 -8.16 -10.03 3.51
C ILE A 17 -9.59 -10.06 4.06
N THR A 18 -10.53 -10.70 3.34
CA THR A 18 -11.94 -10.77 3.74
C THR A 18 -12.13 -11.59 5.01
N GLY A 19 -11.25 -12.55 5.28
CA GLY A 19 -11.24 -13.34 6.52
C GLY A 19 -10.97 -12.50 7.77
N LEU A 20 -10.11 -11.48 7.66
CA LEU A 20 -9.78 -10.58 8.77
C LEU A 20 -10.65 -9.31 8.76
N MET A 21 -10.94 -8.78 7.58
CA MET A 21 -11.63 -7.52 7.39
C MET A 21 -12.62 -7.62 6.22
N PRO A 22 -13.87 -8.03 6.50
CA PRO A 22 -14.87 -8.24 5.45
C PRO A 22 -15.13 -6.98 4.62
N ILE A 23 -15.04 -7.09 3.30
CA ILE A 23 -15.34 -6.03 2.34
C ILE A 23 -16.13 -6.60 1.17
N ASN A 24 -17.26 -5.95 0.85
CA ASN A 24 -18.16 -6.37 -0.24
C ASN A 24 -18.18 -5.29 -1.32
N ASN A 25 -18.57 -5.64 -2.55
CA ASN A 25 -18.74 -4.69 -3.66
C ASN A 25 -17.51 -3.81 -3.90
N LEU A 26 -16.30 -4.38 -3.89
CA LEU A 26 -15.08 -3.67 -4.24
C LEU A 26 -14.64 -4.10 -5.64
N LEU A 27 -14.39 -3.13 -6.53
CA LEU A 27 -13.78 -3.36 -7.83
C LEU A 27 -12.26 -3.45 -7.66
N ILE A 28 -11.66 -4.53 -8.16
CA ILE A 28 -10.19 -4.66 -8.23
C ILE A 28 -9.81 -4.71 -9.70
N ARG A 29 -9.02 -3.73 -10.12
CA ARG A 29 -8.53 -3.62 -11.49
C ARG A 29 -7.04 -3.89 -11.50
N ILE A 30 -6.64 -4.90 -12.26
CA ILE A 30 -5.22 -5.17 -12.52
C ILE A 30 -4.86 -4.54 -13.86
N VAL A 31 -3.81 -3.73 -13.88
CA VAL A 31 -3.30 -3.04 -15.08
C VAL A 31 -1.82 -3.32 -15.28
N GLN A 32 -1.39 -3.32 -16.55
CA GLN A 32 0.02 -3.34 -16.89
C GLN A 32 0.47 -1.89 -17.13
N ASP A 33 1.22 -1.30 -16.19
CA ASP A 33 1.74 0.06 -16.30
C ASP A 33 3.01 0.25 -15.46
N GLN A 34 4.16 0.23 -16.13
CA GLN A 34 5.47 0.42 -15.48
C GLN A 34 5.67 1.80 -14.85
N ASN A 35 4.81 2.79 -15.14
CA ASN A 35 4.91 4.13 -14.54
C ASN A 35 4.16 4.24 -13.22
N LEU A 36 3.37 3.22 -12.86
CA LEU A 36 2.54 3.17 -11.66
C LEU A 36 3.00 2.09 -10.68
N VAL A 37 4.19 1.52 -10.88
CA VAL A 37 4.79 0.55 -9.96
C VAL A 37 5.86 1.21 -9.09
N ILE A 38 6.14 0.59 -7.95
CA ILE A 38 7.38 0.85 -7.21
C ILE A 38 8.52 0.15 -7.96
N PRO A 39 9.53 0.88 -8.48
CA PRO A 39 10.56 0.32 -9.36
C PRO A 39 11.33 -0.87 -8.76
N GLU A 40 11.50 -0.89 -7.45
CA GLU A 40 12.25 -1.90 -6.72
C GLU A 40 11.51 -3.24 -6.59
N ILE A 41 10.18 -3.26 -6.76
CA ILE A 41 9.35 -4.45 -6.51
C ILE A 41 8.38 -4.79 -7.66
N GLY A 42 8.32 -3.98 -8.72
CA GLY A 42 7.54 -4.26 -9.92
C GLY A 42 6.02 -4.23 -9.76
N VAL A 43 5.52 -3.84 -8.58
CA VAL A 43 4.09 -3.70 -8.26
C VAL A 43 3.82 -2.34 -7.64
N GLY A 44 2.67 -1.76 -7.96
CA GLY A 44 2.16 -0.57 -7.26
C GLY A 44 0.65 -0.64 -7.13
N GLY A 45 0.10 0.22 -6.27
CA GLY A 45 -1.30 0.23 -5.92
C GLY A 45 -1.78 1.64 -5.62
N PHE A 46 -3.05 1.90 -5.89
CA PHE A 46 -3.74 3.07 -5.39
C PHE A 46 -5.26 2.87 -5.41
N ASN A 47 -5.96 3.69 -4.62
CA ASN A 47 -7.41 3.83 -4.71
C ASN A 47 -7.81 5.17 -5.37
N PRO A 48 -8.58 5.17 -6.47
CA PRO A 48 -9.23 6.39 -6.93
C PRO A 48 -10.36 6.84 -5.98
N ASP A 49 -11.05 5.90 -5.31
CA ASP A 49 -12.11 6.17 -4.34
C ASP A 49 -12.31 5.01 -3.34
N ALA A 50 -13.46 4.95 -2.66
CA ALA A 50 -13.76 3.93 -1.67
C ALA A 50 -14.25 2.58 -2.24
N GLU A 51 -14.50 2.51 -3.56
CA GLU A 51 -15.14 1.40 -4.26
C GLU A 51 -14.22 0.71 -5.26
N GLU A 52 -13.02 1.24 -5.49
CA GLU A 52 -12.05 0.70 -6.43
C GLU A 52 -10.61 0.64 -5.87
N VAL A 53 -9.93 -0.46 -6.18
CA VAL A 53 -8.49 -0.67 -6.03
C VAL A 53 -7.91 -0.88 -7.42
N ILE A 54 -6.86 -0.13 -7.77
CA ILE A 54 -6.07 -0.35 -8.98
C ILE A 54 -4.70 -0.88 -8.56
N ILE A 55 -4.33 -2.03 -9.11
CA ILE A 55 -2.99 -2.61 -8.96
C ILE A 55 -2.29 -2.56 -10.31
N ALA A 56 -1.12 -1.93 -10.33
CA ALA A 56 -0.24 -1.90 -11.48
C ALA A 56 0.86 -2.97 -11.36
N ILE A 57 1.16 -3.65 -12.45
CA ILE A 57 2.22 -4.66 -12.54
C ILE A 57 3.11 -4.31 -13.74
N ASP A 58 4.42 -4.29 -13.53
CA ASP A 58 5.39 -4.22 -14.62
C ASP A 58 5.69 -5.64 -15.12
N ALA A 59 5.06 -6.03 -16.24
CA ALA A 59 5.27 -7.33 -16.85
C ALA A 59 6.71 -7.55 -17.38
N ASN A 60 7.54 -6.50 -17.44
CA ASN A 60 8.95 -6.59 -17.81
C ASN A 60 9.89 -6.53 -16.60
N PHE A 61 9.35 -6.49 -15.38
CA PHE A 61 10.16 -6.50 -14.16
C PHE A 61 11.02 -7.77 -14.14
N SER A 62 12.32 -7.61 -13.82
CA SER A 62 13.29 -8.70 -13.97
C SER A 62 12.99 -9.90 -13.08
N ASP A 63 12.32 -9.67 -11.96
CA ASP A 63 11.86 -10.71 -11.02
C ASP A 63 10.32 -10.70 -10.93
N LEU A 64 9.65 -10.87 -12.07
CA LEU A 64 8.19 -10.87 -12.14
C LEU A 64 7.57 -11.93 -11.23
N GLU A 65 8.20 -13.09 -11.06
CA GLU A 65 7.70 -14.15 -10.17
C GLU A 65 7.68 -13.67 -8.72
N GLY A 66 8.78 -13.14 -8.20
CA GLY A 66 8.83 -12.53 -6.86
C GLY A 66 7.87 -11.34 -6.71
N ALA A 67 7.72 -10.51 -7.74
CA ALA A 67 6.74 -9.42 -7.74
C ALA A 67 5.29 -9.94 -7.56
N LEU A 68 4.94 -11.03 -8.24
CA LEU A 68 3.60 -11.62 -8.16
C LEU A 68 3.37 -12.39 -6.84
N GLU A 69 4.38 -13.12 -6.35
CA GLU A 69 4.21 -13.99 -5.18
C GLU A 69 4.46 -13.28 -3.84
N GLU A 70 5.29 -12.24 -3.81
CA GLU A 70 5.69 -11.56 -2.57
C GLU A 70 5.14 -10.13 -2.50
N SER A 71 5.17 -9.38 -3.61
CA SER A 71 4.83 -7.95 -3.59
C SER A 71 3.34 -7.69 -3.83
N LEU A 72 2.73 -8.39 -4.78
CA LEU A 72 1.31 -8.25 -5.11
C LEU A 72 0.38 -8.51 -3.90
N PRO A 73 0.55 -9.55 -3.08
CA PRO A 73 -0.31 -9.77 -1.91
C PRO A 73 -0.22 -8.63 -0.88
N LEU A 74 0.98 -8.09 -0.65
CA LEU A 74 1.20 -6.97 0.27
C LEU A 74 0.50 -5.71 -0.21
N ILE A 75 0.76 -5.30 -1.45
CA ILE A 75 0.17 -4.09 -2.04
C ILE A 75 -1.36 -4.22 -2.14
N LEU A 76 -1.86 -5.40 -2.52
CA LEU A 76 -3.30 -5.65 -2.56
C LEU A 76 -3.95 -5.47 -1.18
N ALA A 77 -3.37 -6.04 -0.12
CA ALA A 77 -3.90 -5.90 1.23
C ALA A 77 -3.87 -4.45 1.73
N HIS A 78 -2.77 -3.74 1.44
CA HIS A 78 -2.62 -2.32 1.75
C HIS A 78 -3.73 -1.47 1.10
N GLU A 79 -3.93 -1.59 -0.22
CA GLU A 79 -4.94 -0.79 -0.94
C GLU A 79 -6.38 -1.17 -0.59
N VAL A 80 -6.65 -2.45 -0.30
CA VAL A 80 -7.98 -2.86 0.16
C VAL A 80 -8.27 -2.31 1.56
N HIS A 81 -7.25 -2.19 2.42
CA HIS A 81 -7.38 -1.52 3.71
C HIS A 81 -7.74 -0.05 3.55
N HIS A 82 -7.07 0.68 2.66
CA HIS A 82 -7.43 2.05 2.34
C HIS A 82 -8.88 2.18 1.86
N ALA A 83 -9.32 1.32 0.93
CA ALA A 83 -10.73 1.31 0.49
C ALA A 83 -11.70 1.10 1.65
N LYS A 84 -11.45 0.11 2.53
CA LYS A 84 -12.27 -0.14 3.72
C LYS A 84 -12.30 1.06 4.66
N ARG A 85 -11.15 1.68 4.89
CA ARG A 85 -11.00 2.83 5.78
C ARG A 85 -11.73 4.06 5.23
N ARG A 86 -11.67 4.28 3.91
CA ARG A 86 -12.42 5.34 3.21
C ARG A 86 -13.94 5.20 3.36
N ARG A 87 -14.47 3.97 3.39
CA ARG A 87 -15.90 3.69 3.67
C ARG A 87 -16.32 3.92 5.13
N SER A 88 -15.38 4.17 6.02
CA SER A 88 -15.65 4.37 7.45
C SER A 88 -15.22 5.75 7.92
N VAL A 89 -14.00 5.87 8.44
CA VAL A 89 -13.48 7.09 9.06
C VAL A 89 -12.85 8.06 8.04
N GLY A 90 -12.68 7.63 6.79
CA GLY A 90 -12.06 8.43 5.72
C GLY A 90 -10.54 8.47 5.86
N TYR A 91 -9.81 8.61 4.74
CA TYR A 91 -8.34 8.62 4.70
C TYR A 91 -7.70 9.66 5.66
N GLY A 92 -8.35 10.81 5.82
CA GLY A 92 -7.85 11.88 6.68
C GLY A 92 -7.27 13.03 5.87
N ASN A 93 -7.23 14.20 6.50
CA ASN A 93 -6.90 15.47 5.85
C ASN A 93 -5.73 16.18 6.53
N THR A 94 -5.00 15.55 7.45
CA THR A 94 -3.81 16.13 8.08
C THR A 94 -2.65 15.15 8.01
N LEU A 95 -1.41 15.62 8.16
CA LEU A 95 -0.22 14.77 8.16
C LEU A 95 -0.35 13.59 9.14
N LEU A 96 -0.79 13.86 10.38
CA LEU A 96 -0.96 12.81 11.39
C LEU A 96 -2.01 11.77 10.98
N GLN A 97 -3.14 12.20 10.43
CA GLN A 97 -4.20 11.27 10.02
C GLN A 97 -3.76 10.40 8.83
N ALA A 98 -2.98 10.96 7.91
CA ALA A 98 -2.40 10.21 6.81
C ALA A 98 -1.34 9.22 7.29
N ALA A 99 -0.42 9.64 8.18
CA ALA A 99 0.58 8.74 8.76
C ALA A 99 -0.05 7.55 9.50
N VAL A 100 -1.14 7.79 10.24
CA VAL A 100 -1.93 6.71 10.86
C VAL A 100 -2.60 5.81 9.81
N SER A 101 -3.07 6.38 8.70
CA SER A 101 -3.71 5.59 7.64
C SER A 101 -2.75 4.67 6.92
N GLU A 102 -1.61 5.21 6.50
CA GLU A 102 -0.54 4.45 5.84
C GLU A 102 0.03 3.39 6.77
N GLY A 103 0.36 3.76 8.02
CA GLY A 103 0.91 2.81 8.99
C GLY A 103 -0.05 1.67 9.34
N LEU A 104 -1.37 1.93 9.40
CA LEU A 104 -2.37 0.88 9.60
C LEU A 104 -2.52 -0.01 8.35
N ALA A 105 -2.42 0.55 7.14
CA ALA A 105 -2.48 -0.23 5.91
C ALA A 105 -1.26 -1.15 5.76
N ASP A 106 -0.06 -0.65 6.03
CA ASP A 106 1.17 -1.45 6.10
C ASP A 106 1.05 -2.56 7.14
N HIS A 107 0.65 -2.23 8.37
CA HIS A 107 0.49 -3.23 9.42
C HIS A 107 -0.54 -4.31 9.04
N PHE A 108 -1.67 -3.90 8.45
CA PHE A 108 -2.69 -4.83 7.99
C PHE A 108 -2.17 -5.76 6.89
N SER A 109 -1.37 -5.26 5.94
CA SER A 109 -0.78 -6.10 4.91
C SER A 109 0.10 -7.21 5.51
N LEU A 110 0.87 -6.91 6.56
CA LEU A 110 1.70 -7.90 7.26
C LEU A 110 0.86 -8.90 8.05
N GLU A 111 -0.24 -8.46 8.64
CA GLU A 111 -1.17 -9.35 9.34
C GLU A 111 -1.85 -10.34 8.38
N VAL A 112 -2.25 -9.87 7.19
CA VAL A 112 -2.86 -10.70 6.15
C VAL A 112 -1.89 -11.72 5.58
N THR A 113 -0.68 -11.29 5.24
CA THR A 113 0.27 -12.11 4.47
C THR A 113 1.21 -12.92 5.36
N GLY A 114 1.48 -12.47 6.58
CA GLY A 114 2.52 -13.03 7.44
C GLY A 114 3.94 -12.85 6.88
N MET A 115 4.11 -12.00 5.86
CA MET A 115 5.40 -11.77 5.19
C MET A 115 6.29 -10.82 5.98
N ALA A 116 7.55 -10.73 5.55
CA ALA A 116 8.48 -9.75 6.10
C ALA A 116 8.02 -8.31 5.77
N PRO A 117 8.32 -7.33 6.65
CA PRO A 117 8.10 -5.93 6.34
C PRO A 117 8.78 -5.50 5.04
N PRO A 118 8.15 -4.66 4.21
CA PRO A 118 8.80 -4.14 3.02
C PRO A 118 9.98 -3.23 3.41
N PRO A 119 10.94 -3.01 2.49
CA PRO A 119 12.20 -2.33 2.82
C PRO A 119 12.02 -0.94 3.45
N TRP A 120 11.03 -0.17 3.01
CA TRP A 120 10.75 1.18 3.53
C TRP A 120 10.27 1.18 4.98
N SER A 121 9.59 0.12 5.45
CA SER A 121 9.11 0.03 6.83
C SER A 121 10.22 -0.24 7.85
N VAL A 122 11.41 -0.65 7.39
CA VAL A 122 12.55 -1.02 8.25
C VAL A 122 13.84 -0.28 7.91
N ALA A 123 13.78 0.72 7.02
CA ALA A 123 14.95 1.43 6.52
C ALA A 123 15.62 2.35 7.56
N LEU A 124 14.87 2.86 8.53
CA LEU A 124 15.35 3.83 9.51
C LEU A 124 15.82 3.15 10.79
N SER A 125 16.94 3.61 11.34
CA SER A 125 17.32 3.33 12.72
C SER A 125 16.35 3.99 13.71
N GLY A 126 16.37 3.55 14.97
CA GLY A 126 15.53 4.14 16.02
C GLY A 126 15.76 5.64 16.22
N GLN A 127 16.99 6.13 16.03
CA GLN A 127 17.29 7.56 16.13
C GLN A 127 16.74 8.33 14.93
N GLU A 128 16.96 7.84 13.71
CA GLU A 128 16.44 8.48 12.50
C GLU A 128 14.90 8.53 12.50
N LEU A 129 14.25 7.46 12.97
CA LEU A 129 12.79 7.45 13.14
C LEU A 129 12.34 8.51 14.14
N GLN A 130 13.05 8.67 15.26
CA GLN A 130 12.71 9.70 16.24
C GLN A 130 12.90 11.12 15.67
N ASP A 131 13.96 11.36 14.91
CA ASP A 131 14.22 12.65 14.26
C ASP A 131 13.10 13.00 13.25
N TRP A 132 12.60 11.99 12.51
CA TRP A 132 11.46 12.16 11.61
C TRP A 132 10.13 12.38 12.35
N ILE A 133 9.91 11.71 13.49
CA ILE A 133 8.74 11.96 14.35
C ILE A 133 8.77 13.41 14.87
N ASP A 134 9.92 13.88 15.33
CA ASP A 134 10.09 15.24 15.83
C ASP A 134 9.83 16.26 14.71
N THR A 135 10.30 15.98 13.49
CA THR A 135 10.01 16.80 12.29
C THR A 135 8.52 16.80 11.95
N ALA A 136 7.88 15.63 11.88
CA ALA A 136 6.45 15.49 11.58
C ALA A 136 5.58 16.19 12.64
N SER A 137 6.02 16.19 13.90
CA SER A 137 5.29 16.80 15.02
C SER A 137 5.04 18.29 14.86
N GLN A 138 5.90 18.98 14.11
CA GLN A 138 5.76 20.41 13.83
C GLN A 138 4.58 20.71 12.90
N SER A 139 4.03 19.70 12.21
CA SER A 139 2.99 19.86 11.18
C SER A 139 1.88 18.81 11.22
N TRP A 140 1.70 18.08 12.33
CA TRP A 140 0.70 17.00 12.46
C TRP A 140 -0.72 17.38 12.02
N ASN A 141 -1.12 18.62 12.32
CA ASN A 141 -2.46 19.11 12.05
C ASN A 141 -2.57 19.89 10.73
N GLU A 142 -1.47 20.02 9.98
CA GLU A 142 -1.44 20.77 8.72
C GLU A 142 -2.19 20.01 7.64
N PRO A 143 -3.26 20.59 7.05
CA PRO A 143 -4.01 19.94 6.00
C PRO A 143 -3.43 20.15 4.61
N THR A 144 -2.48 21.07 4.47
CA THR A 144 -1.78 21.38 3.22
C THR A 144 -0.39 20.74 3.16
N TYR A 145 -0.14 19.69 3.95
CA TYR A 145 1.12 18.97 3.91
C TYR A 145 1.36 18.38 2.51
N ASN A 146 2.62 18.29 2.09
CA ASN A 146 2.97 17.67 0.81
C ASN A 146 2.93 16.14 0.96
N HIS A 147 1.84 15.53 0.48
CA HIS A 147 1.64 14.08 0.57
C HIS A 147 2.78 13.29 -0.10
N PHE A 148 3.18 13.70 -1.30
CA PHE A 148 4.22 13.02 -2.06
C PHE A 148 5.61 13.13 -1.41
N ALA A 149 5.92 14.26 -0.77
CA ALA A 149 7.16 14.40 -0.02
C ALA A 149 7.24 13.42 1.17
N TRP A 150 6.13 13.27 1.92
CA TRP A 150 6.10 12.44 3.12
C TRP A 150 6.00 10.94 2.86
N PHE A 151 5.25 10.51 1.84
CA PHE A 151 4.89 9.10 1.65
C PHE A 151 5.42 8.48 0.35
N VAL A 152 5.96 9.29 -0.57
CA VAL A 152 6.49 8.82 -1.86
C VAL A 152 7.95 9.22 -2.08
N GLY A 153 8.48 10.19 -1.31
CA GLY A 153 9.85 10.69 -1.45
C GLY A 153 10.07 11.56 -2.68
N ALA A 154 9.02 12.19 -3.21
CA ALA A 154 9.08 12.90 -4.50
C ALA A 154 9.44 14.40 -4.43
N ASP A 155 10.09 14.87 -3.36
CA ASP A 155 10.54 16.27 -3.25
C ASP A 155 11.77 16.34 -2.31
N PRO A 156 12.99 16.65 -2.79
CA PRO A 156 14.19 16.80 -1.97
C PRO A 156 14.17 18.05 -1.08
#